data_AF-A0A6G1R5B2-F1
#
_entry.id   AF-A0A6G1R5B2-F1
#
_cell.length_a   1.000
_cell.length_b   1.000
_cell.length_c   1.000
_cell.angle_alpha   90.00
_cell.angle_beta   90.00
_cell.angle_gamma   90.00
#
_symmetry.space_group_name_H-M   'P 1'
#
loop_
_entity.id
_entity.type
_entity.pdbx_description
1 polymer ?
#
loop_
_entity_poly.entity_id
_entity_poly.type
_entity_poly.pdbx_seq_one_letter_code
_entity_poly.pdbx_strand_id
1 'polypeptide(L)'
;SCHEHQLKRLKEKAQQLWEEQAVSKSFMRRVSQLSSQYLTLSNLTKEKVSRMDRVVAEHQQFSHSVKDLQDWVADAVHMLDSYCHPTADKSVLDSRMLKLEGLLALKQEKEIQMKMLLTRGEAVLQNTSLEGVPVIEQQLQ
;
A
#
# COMPACT_ATOMS: atom_id res chain seq x y z
N SER A 1 -4.22 -0.48 -81.01
CA SER A 1 -2.77 -0.65 -80.86
C SER A 1 -2.11 0.43 -80.00
N CYS A 2 -2.29 1.75 -80.26
CA CYS A 2 -1.56 2.80 -79.51
C CYS A 2 -1.91 2.94 -78.00
N HIS A 3 -3.16 2.69 -77.59
CA HIS A 3 -3.59 2.91 -76.20
C HIS A 3 -3.36 1.73 -75.25
N GLU A 4 -3.04 0.55 -75.76
CA GLU A 4 -2.95 -0.69 -74.99
C GLU A 4 -1.74 -0.68 -74.03
N HIS A 5 -0.61 -0.15 -74.51
CA HIS A 5 0.57 0.08 -73.67
C HIS A 5 0.32 1.11 -72.56
N GLN A 6 -0.43 2.18 -72.85
CA GLN A 6 -0.78 3.17 -71.83
C GLN A 6 -1.72 2.59 -70.77
N LEU A 7 -2.69 1.78 -71.19
CA LEU A 7 -3.61 1.08 -70.29
C LEU A 7 -2.88 0.09 -69.37
N LYS A 8 -1.90 -0.64 -69.92
CA LYS A 8 -1.05 -1.55 -69.13
C LYS A 8 -0.24 -0.79 -68.07
N ARG A 9 0.44 0.30 -68.47
CA ARG A 9 1.20 1.16 -67.55
C ARG A 9 0.32 1.76 -66.45
N LEU A 10 -0.92 2.13 -66.78
CA LEU A 10 -1.86 2.67 -65.81
C LEU A 10 -2.28 1.61 -64.78
N LYS A 11 -2.56 0.37 -65.23
CA LYS A 11 -2.87 -0.76 -64.33
C LYS A 11 -1.72 -1.09 -63.39
N GLU A 12 -0.48 -1.13 -63.91
CA GLU A 12 0.72 -1.38 -63.11
C GLU A 12 0.91 -0.30 -62.03
N LYS A 13 0.75 0.99 -62.39
CA LYS A 13 0.80 2.09 -61.41
C LYS A 13 -0.31 2.02 -60.37
N ALA A 14 -1.54 1.69 -60.79
CA ALA A 14 -2.66 1.55 -59.87
C ALA A 14 -2.43 0.42 -58.86
N GLN A 15 -1.83 -0.69 -59.30
CA GLN A 15 -1.50 -1.81 -58.43
C GLN A 15 -0.38 -1.45 -57.43
N GLN A 16 0.68 -0.77 -57.89
CA GLN A 16 1.75 -0.28 -57.00
C GLN A 16 1.20 0.65 -55.91
N LEU A 17 0.35 1.62 -56.27
CA LEU A 17 -0.27 2.54 -55.30
C LEU A 17 -1.16 1.78 -54.29
N TRP A 18 -1.85 0.72 -54.72
CA TRP A 18 -2.67 -0.10 -53.84
C TRP A 18 -1.82 -0.90 -52.84
N GLU A 19 -0.71 -1.49 -53.30
CA GLU A 19 0.24 -2.22 -52.47
C GLU A 19 0.93 -1.29 -51.46
N GLU A 20 1.39 -0.10 -51.88
CA GLU A 20 1.96 0.92 -51.00
C GLU A 20 0.95 1.37 -49.93
N GLN A 21 -0.32 1.59 -50.32
CA GLN A 21 -1.39 1.91 -49.38
C GLN A 21 -1.66 0.77 -48.39
N ALA A 22 -1.63 -0.48 -48.83
CA ALA A 22 -1.80 -1.65 -47.96
C ALA A 22 -0.65 -1.77 -46.94
N VAL A 23 0.60 -1.54 -47.36
CA VAL A 23 1.77 -1.50 -46.47
C VAL A 23 1.61 -0.39 -45.44
N SER A 24 1.23 0.82 -45.85
CA SER A 24 0.98 1.95 -44.94
C SER A 24 -0.11 1.63 -43.90
N LYS A 25 -1.23 1.03 -44.32
CA LYS A 25 -2.30 0.59 -43.40
C LYS A 25 -1.80 -0.49 -42.42
N SER A 26 -0.98 -1.43 -42.88
CA SER A 26 -0.41 -2.49 -42.03
C SER A 26 0.54 -1.91 -40.96
N PHE A 27 1.36 -0.93 -41.35
CA PHE A 27 2.25 -0.21 -40.44
C PHE A 27 1.46 0.58 -39.40
N MET A 28 0.44 1.35 -39.82
CA MET A 28 -0.45 2.08 -38.92
C MET A 28 -1.11 1.16 -37.88
N ARG A 29 -1.60 -0.02 -38.29
CA ARG A 29 -2.16 -1.01 -37.36
C ARG A 29 -1.14 -1.48 -36.32
N ARG A 30 0.10 -1.77 -36.73
CA ARG A 30 1.18 -2.19 -35.82
C ARG A 30 1.53 -1.08 -34.82
N VAL A 31 1.59 0.17 -35.28
CA VAL A 31 1.83 1.33 -34.41
C VAL A 31 0.68 1.46 -33.40
N SER A 32 -0.58 1.39 -33.83
CA SER A 32 -1.73 1.45 -32.92
C SER A 32 -1.73 0.32 -31.90
N GLN A 33 -1.37 -0.90 -32.32
CA GLN A 33 -1.25 -2.05 -31.41
C GLN A 33 -0.16 -1.83 -30.36
N LEU A 34 1.02 -1.34 -30.77
CA LEU A 34 2.12 -1.04 -29.85
C LEU A 34 1.72 0.06 -28.85
N SER A 35 1.08 1.13 -29.32
CA SER A 35 0.56 2.20 -28.45
C SER A 35 -0.45 1.66 -27.43
N SER A 36 -1.34 0.76 -27.86
CA SER A 36 -2.30 0.11 -26.95
C SER A 36 -1.60 -0.76 -25.90
N GLN A 37 -0.62 -1.57 -26.30
CA GLN A 37 0.17 -2.39 -25.36
C GLN A 37 0.93 -1.53 -24.35
N TYR A 38 1.55 -0.44 -24.82
CA TYR A 38 2.23 0.51 -23.95
C TYR A 38 1.27 1.12 -22.93
N LEU A 39 0.08 1.55 -23.36
CA LEU A 39 -0.92 2.12 -22.47
C LEU A 39 -1.38 1.11 -21.42
N THR A 40 -1.63 -0.15 -21.82
CA THR A 40 -1.99 -1.23 -20.88
C THR A 40 -0.89 -1.46 -19.85
N LEU A 41 0.38 -1.56 -20.27
CA LEU A 41 1.51 -1.73 -19.35
C LEU A 41 1.69 -0.52 -18.43
N SER A 42 1.52 0.70 -18.95
CA SER A 42 1.60 1.93 -18.15
C SER A 42 0.53 1.95 -17.06
N ASN A 43 -0.71 1.60 -17.41
CA ASN A 43 -1.82 1.55 -16.46
C ASN A 43 -1.60 0.46 -15.40
N LEU A 44 -1.17 -0.73 -15.81
CA LEU A 44 -0.85 -1.81 -14.87
C LEU A 44 0.27 -1.41 -13.90
N THR A 45 1.30 -0.74 -14.41
CA THR A 45 2.42 -0.25 -13.57
C THR A 45 1.91 0.76 -12.54
N LYS A 46 1.10 1.73 -12.96
CA LYS A 46 0.50 2.73 -12.05
C LYS A 46 -0.36 2.07 -10.97
N GLU A 47 -1.15 1.06 -11.34
CA GLU A 47 -1.97 0.30 -10.39
C GLU A 47 -1.10 -0.46 -9.38
N LYS A 48 -0.03 -1.11 -9.83
CA LYS A 48 0.92 -1.81 -8.93
C LYS A 48 1.62 -0.86 -7.97
N VAL A 49 2.07 0.31 -8.45
CA VAL A 49 2.66 1.36 -7.60
C VAL A 49 1.65 1.84 -6.56
N SER A 50 0.44 2.22 -6.99
CA SER A 50 -0.60 2.68 -6.08
C SER A 50 -0.97 1.63 -5.03
N ARG A 51 -1.00 0.35 -5.39
CA ARG A 51 -1.21 -0.75 -4.43
C ARG A 51 -0.06 -0.82 -3.43
N MET A 52 1.18 -0.73 -3.89
CA MET A 52 2.35 -0.79 -3.01
C MET A 52 2.39 0.37 -2.02
N ASP A 53 2.04 1.58 -2.47
CA ASP A 53 1.95 2.75 -1.60
C ASP A 53 0.93 2.55 -0.47
N ARG A 54 -0.21 1.92 -0.76
CA ARG A 54 -1.21 1.56 0.25
C ARG A 54 -0.68 0.55 1.25
N VAL A 55 -0.04 -0.52 0.78
CA VAL A 55 0.56 -1.55 1.64
C VAL A 55 1.60 -0.92 2.57
N VAL A 56 2.50 -0.08 2.03
CA VAL A 56 3.50 0.62 2.84
C VAL A 56 2.84 1.52 3.89
N ALA A 57 1.80 2.27 3.52
CA ALA A 57 1.07 3.12 4.46
C ALA A 57 0.40 2.30 5.59
N GLU A 58 -0.19 1.15 5.27
CA GLU A 58 -0.79 0.24 6.25
C GLU A 58 0.26 -0.32 7.22
N HIS A 59 1.42 -0.78 6.72
CA HIS A 59 2.54 -1.23 7.54
C HIS A 59 3.07 -0.12 8.46
N GLN A 60 3.21 1.10 7.94
CA GLN A 60 3.64 2.25 8.74
C GLN A 60 2.62 2.52 9.84
N GLN A 61 1.33 2.63 9.50
CA GLN A 61 0.30 2.90 10.49
C GLN A 61 0.24 1.84 11.59
N PHE A 62 0.32 0.56 11.21
CA PHE A 62 0.40 -0.55 12.16
C PHE A 62 1.60 -0.42 13.10
N SER A 63 2.79 -0.21 12.55
CA SER A 63 4.03 -0.08 13.34
C SER A 63 3.98 1.10 14.32
N HIS A 64 3.45 2.25 13.90
CA HIS A 64 3.27 3.40 14.79
C HIS A 64 2.30 3.09 15.92
N SER A 65 1.14 2.50 15.61
CA SER A 65 0.13 2.16 16.62
C SER A 65 0.62 1.09 17.62
N VAL A 66 1.40 0.10 17.15
CA VAL A 66 2.05 -0.89 18.05
C VAL A 66 2.99 -0.17 19.01
N LYS A 67 3.86 0.71 18.49
CA LYS A 67 4.79 1.48 19.31
C LYS A 67 4.06 2.35 20.34
N ASP A 68 3.04 3.10 19.92
CA ASP A 68 2.26 3.96 20.81
C ASP A 68 1.61 3.16 21.97
N LEU A 69 1.18 1.92 21.70
CA LEU A 69 0.63 1.04 22.73
C LEU A 69 1.73 0.51 23.67
N GLN A 70 2.87 0.10 23.12
CA GLN A 70 4.03 -0.38 23.89
C GLN A 70 4.58 0.72 24.81
N ASP A 71 4.75 1.94 24.30
CA ASP A 71 5.20 3.09 25.06
C ASP A 71 4.21 3.41 26.20
N TRP A 72 2.90 3.39 25.92
CA TRP A 72 1.88 3.58 26.96
C TRP A 72 1.94 2.51 28.06
N VAL A 73 2.13 1.23 27.70
CA VAL A 73 2.28 0.14 28.67
C VAL A 73 3.53 0.35 29.52
N ALA A 74 4.66 0.70 28.91
CA ALA A 74 5.91 0.96 29.62
C ALA A 74 5.78 2.11 30.62
N ASP A 75 5.16 3.21 30.21
CA ASP A 75 4.88 4.36 31.08
C ASP A 75 3.95 3.99 32.25
N ALA A 76 2.91 3.20 31.97
CA ALA A 76 1.98 2.71 32.99
C ALA A 76 2.68 1.82 34.02
N VAL A 77 3.50 0.88 33.58
CA VAL A 77 4.29 -0.01 34.46
C VAL A 77 5.26 0.81 35.31
N HIS A 78 6.03 1.71 34.69
CA HIS A 78 6.98 2.57 35.42
C HIS A 78 6.27 3.46 36.46
N MET A 79 5.08 3.98 36.13
CA MET A 79 4.26 4.73 37.08
C MET A 79 3.85 3.87 38.27
N LEU A 80 3.36 2.65 38.03
CA LEU A 80 2.95 1.71 39.08
C LEU A 80 4.12 1.30 39.98
N ASP A 81 5.28 1.01 39.40
CA ASP A 81 6.50 0.66 40.13
C ASP A 81 6.95 1.81 41.05
N SER A 82 6.79 3.06 40.61
CA SER A 82 7.10 4.23 41.44
C SER A 82 6.21 4.34 42.70
N TYR A 83 5.08 3.63 42.75
CA TYR A 83 4.14 3.65 43.87
C TYR A 83 4.32 2.49 44.85
N CYS A 84 5.24 1.55 44.59
CA CYS A 84 5.48 0.39 45.45
C CYS A 84 5.97 0.74 46.86
N HIS A 85 6.57 1.91 47.06
CA HIS A 85 7.06 2.34 48.37
C HIS A 85 5.96 3.00 49.20
N PRO A 86 5.70 2.52 50.44
CA PRO A 86 4.70 3.10 51.31
C PRO A 86 5.09 4.52 51.75
N THR A 87 4.10 5.38 51.91
CA THR A 87 4.26 6.75 52.41
C THR A 87 3.12 7.10 53.37
N ALA A 88 3.40 7.92 54.38
CA ALA A 88 2.40 8.46 55.31
C ALA A 88 1.86 9.83 54.86
N ASP A 89 2.42 10.42 53.79
CA ASP A 89 1.98 11.70 53.27
C ASP A 89 0.66 11.56 52.51
N LYS A 90 -0.42 12.07 53.11
CA LYS A 90 -1.75 12.05 52.53
C LYS A 90 -1.81 12.71 51.15
N SER A 91 -1.08 13.82 50.94
CA SER A 91 -1.10 14.54 49.65
C SER A 91 -0.51 13.70 48.52
N VAL A 92 0.53 12.92 48.83
CA VAL A 92 1.13 11.97 47.89
C VAL A 92 0.17 10.83 47.59
N LEU A 93 -0.50 10.27 48.61
CA LEU A 93 -1.50 9.21 48.44
C LEU A 93 -2.68 9.67 47.57
N ASP A 94 -3.22 10.86 47.83
CA ASP A 94 -4.33 11.45 47.05
C ASP A 94 -3.90 11.66 45.58
N SER A 95 -2.67 12.15 45.35
CA SER A 95 -2.12 12.32 43.99
C SER A 95 -1.94 10.99 43.25
N ARG A 96 -1.45 9.95 43.94
CA ARG A 96 -1.31 8.60 43.37
C ARG A 96 -2.67 8.03 42.99
N MET A 97 -3.67 8.17 43.88
CA MET A 97 -5.04 7.69 43.64
C MET A 97 -5.65 8.33 42.39
N LEU A 98 -5.55 9.66 42.24
CA LEU A 98 -6.04 10.37 41.05
C LEU A 98 -5.38 9.86 39.75
N LYS A 99 -4.08 9.61 39.78
CA LYS A 99 -3.35 9.08 38.61
C LYS A 99 -3.75 7.65 38.28
N LEU A 100 -3.98 6.80 39.29
CA LEU A 100 -4.47 5.44 39.10
C LEU A 100 -5.88 5.42 38.51
N GLU A 101 -6.77 6.30 38.96
CA GLU A 101 -8.11 6.46 38.37
C GLU A 101 -8.02 6.88 36.90
N GLY A 102 -7.15 7.85 36.58
CA GLY A 102 -6.89 8.24 35.20
C GLY A 102 -6.34 7.10 34.33
N LEU A 103 -5.42 6.30 34.88
CA LEU A 103 -4.88 5.13 34.20
C LEU A 103 -5.96 4.06 33.95
N LEU A 104 -6.82 3.81 34.93
CA LEU A 104 -7.93 2.87 34.81
C LEU A 104 -8.95 3.33 33.75
N ALA A 105 -9.25 4.63 33.69
CA ALA A 105 -10.14 5.20 32.69
C ALA A 105 -9.58 5.03 31.25
N LEU A 106 -8.26 5.20 31.08
CA LEU A 106 -7.60 5.04 29.78
C LEU A 106 -7.42 3.57 29.38
N LYS A 107 -7.32 2.64 30.34
CA LYS A 107 -7.09 1.21 30.09
C LYS A 107 -8.13 0.62 29.12
N GLN A 108 -9.41 0.95 29.30
CA GLN A 108 -10.47 0.39 28.45
C GLN A 108 -10.32 0.83 26.98
N GLU A 109 -9.99 2.11 26.75
CA GLU A 109 -9.71 2.63 25.41
C GLU A 109 -8.49 1.93 24.80
N LYS A 110 -7.44 1.73 25.59
CA LYS A 110 -6.21 1.04 25.14
C LYS A 110 -6.44 -0.43 24.80
N GLU A 111 -7.31 -1.14 25.52
CA GLU A 111 -7.71 -2.50 25.19
C GLU A 111 -8.48 -2.57 23.86
N ILE A 112 -9.33 -1.58 23.57
CA ILE A 112 -10.01 -1.49 22.27
C ILE A 112 -8.98 -1.26 21.16
N GLN A 113 -8.04 -0.34 21.37
CA GLN A 113 -6.94 -0.08 20.43
C GLN A 113 -6.10 -1.35 20.17
N MET A 114 -5.79 -2.12 21.21
CA MET A 114 -5.07 -3.39 21.09
C MET A 114 -5.82 -4.40 20.22
N LYS A 115 -7.13 -4.56 20.44
CA LYS A 115 -7.95 -5.49 19.62
C LYS A 115 -8.00 -5.07 18.16
N MET A 116 -8.13 -3.76 17.88
CA MET A 116 -8.07 -3.26 16.51
C MET A 116 -6.70 -3.48 15.87
N LEU A 117 -5.62 -3.36 16.65
CA LEU A 117 -4.26 -3.62 16.18
C LEU A 117 -4.07 -5.08 15.78
N LEU A 118 -4.62 -6.04 16.53
CA LEU A 118 -4.54 -7.46 16.17
C LEU A 118 -5.18 -7.71 14.79
N THR A 119 -6.40 -7.22 14.56
CA THR A 119 -7.06 -7.35 13.24
C THR A 119 -6.28 -6.65 12.13
N ARG A 120 -5.70 -5.47 12.40
CA ARG A 120 -4.84 -4.77 11.42
C ARG A 120 -3.56 -5.55 11.13
N GLY A 121 -2.94 -6.15 12.13
CA GLY A 121 -1.73 -6.95 11.93
C GLY A 121 -1.99 -8.19 11.09
N GLU A 122 -3.15 -8.85 11.24
CA GLU A 122 -3.57 -9.94 10.34
C GLU A 122 -3.70 -9.45 8.87
N ALA A 123 -4.29 -8.28 8.65
CA ALA A 123 -4.40 -7.69 7.30
C ALA A 123 -3.03 -7.30 6.72
N VAL A 124 -2.13 -6.77 7.56
CA VAL A 124 -0.75 -6.45 7.19
C VAL A 124 0.01 -7.73 6.82
N LEU A 125 -0.13 -8.81 7.60
CA LEU A 125 0.49 -10.11 7.32
C LEU A 125 0.12 -10.65 5.94
N GLN A 126 -1.15 -10.51 5.53
CA GLN A 126 -1.61 -10.95 4.20
C GLN A 126 -0.91 -10.22 3.03
N ASN A 127 -0.37 -9.02 3.28
CA ASN A 127 0.33 -8.21 2.29
C ASN A 127 1.85 -8.15 2.53
N THR A 128 2.37 -8.95 3.46
CA THR A 128 3.79 -8.99 3.81
C THR A 128 4.53 -10.05 2.98
N SER A 129 5.79 -9.78 2.64
CA SER A 129 6.66 -10.77 1.99
C SER A 129 7.07 -11.88 2.98
N LEU A 130 7.49 -13.04 2.47
CA LEU A 130 7.95 -14.16 3.31
C LEU A 130 9.06 -13.76 4.31
N GLU A 131 9.95 -12.85 3.90
CA GLU A 131 11.04 -12.34 4.74
C GLU A 131 10.53 -11.38 5.84
N GLY A 132 9.43 -10.67 5.59
CA GLY A 132 8.85 -9.73 6.55
C GLY A 132 7.87 -10.34 7.54
N VAL A 133 7.28 -11.51 7.22
CA VAL A 133 6.30 -12.19 8.07
C VAL A 133 6.81 -12.39 9.51
N PRO A 134 8.03 -12.89 9.75
CA PRO A 134 8.52 -13.08 11.13
C PRO A 134 8.56 -11.79 11.95
N VAL A 135 8.82 -10.64 11.30
CA VAL A 135 8.88 -9.34 11.97
C VAL A 135 7.48 -8.90 12.42
N ILE A 136 6.48 -9.08 11.57
CA ILE A 136 5.10 -8.73 11.91
C ILE A 136 4.52 -9.69 12.95
N GLU A 137 4.82 -10.99 12.85
CA GLU A 137 4.42 -11.98 13.85
C GLU A 137 5.02 -11.68 15.23
N GLN A 138 6.29 -11.26 15.29
CA GLN A 138 6.93 -10.84 16.54
C GLN A 138 6.23 -9.61 17.16
N GLN A 139 5.73 -8.68 16.34
CA GLN A 139 5.00 -7.50 16.83
C GLN A 139 3.58 -7.82 17.33
N LEU A 140 3.04 -8.99 16.97
CA LEU A 140 1.70 -9.45 17.37
C LEU A 140 1.71 -10.32 18.64
N GLN A 141 2.88 -10.78 19.08
CA GLN A 141 3.08 -11.53 20.33
C GLN A 141 3.27 -10.58 21.52
#